data_AF-F9YTR1-F1
#
_entry.id   AF-F9YTR1-F1
#
_cell.length_a   1.000
_cell.length_b   1.000
_cell.length_c   1.000
_cell.angle_alpha   90.00
_cell.angle_beta   90.00
_cell.angle_gamma   90.00
#
_symmetry.space_group_name_H-M   'P 1'
#
loop_
_entity.id
_entity.type
_entity.pdbx_description
1 polymer ?
#
loop_
_entity_poly.entity_id
_entity_poly.type
_entity_poly.pdbx_seq_one_letter_code
_entity_poly.pdbx_strand_id
1 'polypeptide(L)'
;MYLFKIFLKNLEKNDYICLMEQILGRYIPEKAVLVCFEMIKHYKVHLKIVNERRTRHGDYRLLPDGQHQITVNAGSNKYRFLITLIHEIAHLVAFQRFGRQIKPHGQEWKYTFQQLMLPFIRPEIFPAQLLQVVARHFKNPTASSDIDVHLSVALKKYDQQHDKNYIFELPLGSIFRTDDGRVFQKGKKRIKRYECLEVSSGRIFIFQPHAEVEPLRITQ
;
A
#
# COMPACT_ATOMS: atom_id res chain seq x y z
N MET A 1 -19.65 -7.42 -13.06
CA MET A 1 -18.51 -6.88 -13.85
C MET A 1 -18.94 -6.21 -15.16
N TYR A 2 -19.98 -6.71 -15.88
CA TYR A 2 -20.58 -6.01 -17.05
C TYR A 2 -21.44 -4.78 -16.68
N LEU A 3 -22.03 -4.76 -15.48
CA LEU A 3 -22.84 -3.63 -15.00
C LEU A 3 -22.07 -2.31 -14.91
N PHE A 4 -20.77 -2.34 -14.57
CA PHE A 4 -19.99 -1.11 -14.39
C PHE A 4 -19.71 -0.40 -15.72
N LYS A 5 -19.52 -1.12 -16.83
CA LYS A 5 -19.25 -0.50 -18.14
C LYS A 5 -20.50 0.11 -18.81
N ILE A 6 -21.69 -0.41 -18.50
CA ILE A 6 -22.96 0.05 -19.10
C ILE A 6 -23.56 1.21 -18.30
N PHE A 7 -23.49 1.17 -16.97
CA PHE A 7 -24.06 2.21 -16.09
C PHE A 7 -23.38 3.58 -16.27
N LEU A 8 -22.12 3.56 -16.67
CA LEU A 8 -21.26 4.72 -16.86
C LEU A 8 -21.54 5.53 -18.14
N LYS A 9 -22.31 5.03 -19.12
CA LYS A 9 -22.54 5.78 -20.37
C LYS A 9 -23.68 6.81 -20.31
N ASN A 10 -24.54 6.77 -19.29
CA ASN A 10 -25.83 7.50 -19.28
C ASN A 10 -26.09 8.36 -18.02
N LEU A 11 -25.10 8.59 -17.16
CA LEU A 11 -25.27 9.39 -15.94
C LEU A 11 -24.86 10.85 -16.20
N GLU A 12 -25.61 11.81 -15.65
CA GLU A 12 -25.21 13.21 -15.63
C GLU A 12 -23.94 13.38 -14.78
N LYS A 13 -23.19 14.47 -15.02
CA LYS A 13 -21.90 14.73 -14.38
C LYS A 13 -21.98 14.68 -12.84
N ASN A 14 -23.11 15.09 -12.27
CA ASN A 14 -23.33 15.12 -10.82
C ASN A 14 -23.62 13.74 -10.22
N ASP A 15 -24.41 12.90 -10.89
CA ASP A 15 -24.72 11.54 -10.43
C ASP A 15 -23.47 10.65 -10.42
N TYR A 16 -22.58 10.92 -11.38
CA TYR A 16 -21.27 10.28 -11.48
C TYR A 16 -20.38 10.57 -10.29
N ILE A 17 -20.29 11.83 -9.88
CA ILE A 17 -19.46 12.26 -8.76
C ILE A 17 -19.96 11.59 -7.47
N CYS A 18 -21.28 11.58 -7.25
CA CYS A 18 -21.89 10.96 -6.08
C CYS A 18 -21.63 9.44 -6.02
N LEU A 19 -21.81 8.71 -7.12
CA LEU A 19 -21.54 7.28 -7.18
C LEU A 19 -20.05 6.95 -6.96
N MET A 20 -19.15 7.80 -7.44
CA MET A 20 -17.72 7.61 -7.29
C MET A 20 -17.22 7.93 -5.87
N GLU A 21 -17.79 8.94 -5.20
CA GLU A 21 -17.60 9.15 -3.76
C GLU A 21 -18.05 7.93 -2.96
N GLN A 22 -19.18 7.32 -3.31
CA GLN A 22 -19.68 6.13 -2.64
C GLN A 22 -18.79 4.90 -2.82
N ILE A 23 -18.08 4.76 -3.95
CA ILE A 23 -17.23 3.61 -4.24
C ILE A 23 -15.79 3.87 -3.81
N LEU A 24 -15.12 4.85 -4.41
CA LEU A 24 -13.70 5.15 -4.15
C LEU A 24 -13.51 5.78 -2.78
N GLY A 25 -14.46 6.58 -2.28
CA GLY A 25 -14.38 7.19 -0.94
C GLY A 25 -14.36 6.19 0.22
N ARG A 26 -14.71 4.92 -0.02
CA ARG A 26 -14.50 3.83 0.94
C ARG A 26 -13.03 3.48 1.13
N TYR A 27 -12.22 3.69 0.09
CA TYR A 27 -10.83 3.20 0.01
C TYR A 27 -9.79 4.32 0.02
N ILE A 28 -10.15 5.58 -0.24
CA ILE A 28 -9.21 6.72 -0.19
C ILE A 28 -9.81 7.89 0.59
N PRO A 29 -8.98 8.86 1.06
CA PRO A 29 -9.48 10.08 1.69
C PRO A 29 -10.47 10.81 0.78
N GLU A 30 -11.55 11.35 1.34
CA GLU A 30 -12.62 12.02 0.60
C GLU A 30 -12.08 13.12 -0.33
N LYS A 31 -11.16 13.95 0.18
CA LYS A 31 -10.52 15.05 -0.58
C LYS A 31 -9.55 14.60 -1.68
N ALA A 32 -9.32 13.30 -1.83
CA ALA A 32 -8.54 12.71 -2.91
C ALA A 32 -9.42 12.07 -4.00
N VAL A 33 -10.71 11.82 -3.74
CA VAL A 33 -11.60 11.04 -4.62
C VAL A 33 -11.67 11.63 -6.03
N LEU A 34 -12.02 12.91 -6.14
CA LEU A 34 -12.18 13.57 -7.43
C LEU A 34 -10.89 13.52 -8.25
N VAL A 35 -9.76 13.80 -7.61
CA VAL A 35 -8.44 13.84 -8.26
C VAL A 35 -8.01 12.45 -8.74
N CYS A 36 -8.21 11.40 -7.93
CA CYS A 36 -7.96 10.01 -8.35
C CYS A 36 -8.90 9.58 -9.48
N PHE A 37 -10.18 9.95 -9.41
CA PHE A 37 -11.16 9.61 -10.44
C PHE A 37 -10.79 10.19 -11.80
N GLU A 38 -10.45 11.49 -11.85
CA GLU A 38 -10.02 12.12 -13.10
C GLU A 38 -8.75 11.49 -13.66
N MET A 39 -7.80 11.06 -12.82
CA MET A 39 -6.63 10.29 -13.28
C MET A 39 -7.02 8.94 -13.86
N ILE A 40 -7.87 8.17 -13.18
CA ILE A 40 -8.33 6.86 -13.65
C ILE A 40 -9.01 7.00 -15.02
N LYS A 41 -9.86 8.02 -15.19
CA LYS A 41 -10.55 8.33 -16.44
C LYS A 41 -9.58 8.75 -17.53
N HIS A 42 -8.70 9.71 -17.24
CA HIS A 42 -7.75 10.27 -18.19
C HIS A 42 -6.82 9.18 -18.75
N TYR A 43 -6.28 8.33 -17.89
CA TYR A 43 -5.39 7.22 -18.29
C TYR A 43 -6.13 5.94 -18.68
N LYS A 44 -7.47 5.98 -18.74
CA LYS A 44 -8.34 4.85 -19.13
C LYS A 44 -8.05 3.57 -18.34
N VAL A 45 -7.81 3.72 -17.03
CA VAL A 45 -7.50 2.62 -16.12
C VAL A 45 -8.78 1.86 -15.79
N HIS A 46 -8.74 0.55 -15.99
CA HIS A 46 -9.71 -0.39 -15.43
C HIS A 46 -9.24 -0.78 -14.02
N LEU A 47 -9.70 -0.02 -13.01
CA LEU A 47 -9.40 -0.30 -11.61
C LEU A 47 -10.24 -1.48 -11.10
N LYS A 48 -9.58 -2.46 -10.50
CA LYS A 48 -10.20 -3.57 -9.77
C LYS A 48 -9.74 -3.58 -8.34
N ILE A 49 -10.69 -3.48 -7.42
CA ILE A 49 -10.43 -3.68 -5.99
C ILE A 49 -10.62 -5.17 -5.71
N VAL A 50 -9.58 -5.82 -5.20
CA VAL A 50 -9.54 -7.27 -4.99
C VAL A 50 -9.36 -7.60 -3.52
N ASN A 51 -9.66 -8.84 -3.13
CA ASN A 51 -9.36 -9.29 -1.77
C ASN A 51 -7.86 -9.19 -1.49
N GLU A 52 -7.52 -8.98 -0.22
CA GLU A 52 -6.14 -8.81 0.21
C GLU A 52 -5.27 -10.02 -0.13
N ARG A 53 -4.13 -9.74 -0.77
CA ARG A 53 -3.09 -10.72 -1.09
C ARG A 53 -1.85 -10.40 -0.28
N ARG A 54 -1.24 -11.41 0.35
CA ARG A 54 -0.04 -11.22 1.19
C ARG A 54 1.21 -10.78 0.42
N THR A 55 1.29 -11.05 -0.88
CA THR A 55 2.54 -10.90 -1.66
C THR A 55 2.67 -9.57 -2.40
N ARG A 56 1.57 -8.85 -2.63
CA ARG A 56 1.54 -7.56 -3.36
C ARG A 56 0.33 -6.73 -2.93
N HIS A 57 0.52 -5.42 -2.75
CA HIS A 57 -0.56 -4.47 -2.45
C HIS A 57 -1.31 -4.00 -3.69
N GLY A 58 -0.63 -3.94 -4.82
CA GLY A 58 -1.17 -3.55 -6.12
C GLY A 58 -0.44 -4.22 -7.28
N ASP A 59 -1.00 -4.11 -8.48
CA ASP A 59 -0.38 -4.56 -9.73
C ASP A 59 -1.00 -3.83 -10.92
N TYR A 60 -0.16 -3.15 -11.71
CA TYR A 60 -0.48 -2.66 -13.04
C TYR A 60 -0.14 -3.69 -14.13
N ARG A 61 -1.05 -3.87 -15.10
CA ARG A 61 -0.84 -4.71 -16.29
C ARG A 61 -1.51 -4.13 -17.53
N LEU A 62 -0.82 -4.21 -18.67
CA LEU A 62 -1.45 -4.06 -19.99
C LEU A 62 -2.03 -5.41 -20.43
N LEU A 63 -3.34 -5.46 -20.68
CA LEU A 63 -4.03 -6.66 -21.16
C LEU A 63 -3.80 -6.88 -22.67
N PRO A 64 -3.98 -8.12 -23.19
CA PRO A 64 -3.79 -8.42 -24.61
C PRO A 64 -4.68 -7.59 -25.56
N ASP A 65 -5.83 -7.13 -25.07
CA ASP A 65 -6.78 -6.27 -25.80
C ASP A 65 -6.42 -4.77 -25.73
N GLY A 66 -5.27 -4.43 -25.16
CA GLY A 66 -4.79 -3.07 -25.00
C GLY A 66 -5.37 -2.32 -23.81
N GLN A 67 -6.26 -2.93 -23.00
CA GLN A 67 -6.80 -2.27 -21.81
C GLN A 67 -5.75 -2.21 -20.67
N HIS A 68 -5.66 -1.05 -20.02
CA HIS A 68 -4.83 -0.87 -18.83
C HIS A 68 -5.60 -1.32 -17.59
N GLN A 69 -5.14 -2.37 -16.92
CA GLN A 69 -5.74 -2.85 -15.67
C GLN A 69 -4.84 -2.50 -14.49
N ILE A 70 -5.45 -1.99 -13.42
CA ILE A 70 -4.79 -1.85 -12.12
C ILE A 70 -5.60 -2.65 -11.10
N THR A 71 -4.92 -3.51 -10.35
CA THR A 71 -5.51 -4.16 -9.16
C THR A 71 -4.95 -3.52 -7.90
N VAL A 72 -5.79 -3.29 -6.90
CA VAL A 72 -5.37 -2.85 -5.56
C VAL A 72 -6.10 -3.70 -4.53
N ASN A 73 -5.39 -4.15 -3.51
CA ASN A 73 -6.00 -4.89 -2.40
C ASN A 73 -6.99 -3.98 -1.66
N ALA A 74 -8.17 -4.50 -1.35
CA ALA A 74 -9.08 -3.89 -0.41
C ALA A 74 -8.39 -3.81 0.95
N GLY A 75 -8.45 -2.65 1.58
CA GLY A 75 -7.90 -2.42 2.91
C GLY A 75 -8.61 -1.25 3.58
N SER A 76 -8.62 -1.24 4.91
CA SER A 76 -9.22 -0.16 5.71
C SER A 76 -8.36 1.11 5.72
N ASN A 77 -7.05 0.97 5.49
CA ASN A 77 -6.11 2.08 5.50
C ASN A 77 -6.18 2.87 4.20
N LYS A 78 -6.98 3.93 4.23
CA LYS A 78 -7.22 4.80 3.08
C LYS A 78 -5.96 5.46 2.52
N TYR A 79 -4.98 5.73 3.38
CA TYR A 79 -3.71 6.36 2.98
C TYR A 79 -2.80 5.40 2.24
N ARG A 80 -2.70 4.15 2.73
CA ARG A 80 -1.95 3.08 2.07
C ARG A 80 -2.55 2.80 0.69
N PHE A 81 -3.86 2.63 0.62
CA PHE A 81 -4.55 2.41 -0.65
C PHE A 81 -4.29 3.55 -1.64
N LEU A 82 -4.41 4.82 -1.21
CA LEU A 82 -4.12 5.98 -2.07
C LEU A 82 -2.70 5.90 -2.65
N ILE A 83 -1.69 5.71 -1.80
CA ILE A 83 -0.29 5.63 -2.23
C ILE A 83 -0.08 4.46 -3.21
N THR A 84 -0.66 3.29 -2.92
CA THR A 84 -0.59 2.13 -3.81
C THR A 84 -1.29 2.37 -5.15
N LEU A 85 -2.47 2.99 -5.16
CA LEU A 85 -3.15 3.33 -6.41
C LEU A 85 -2.29 4.25 -7.29
N ILE A 86 -1.73 5.31 -6.72
CA ILE A 86 -0.88 6.24 -7.46
C ILE A 86 0.45 5.59 -7.88
N HIS A 87 0.97 4.64 -7.10
CA HIS A 87 2.14 3.83 -7.48
C HIS A 87 1.88 3.06 -8.78
N GLU A 88 0.75 2.36 -8.87
CA GLU A 88 0.40 1.58 -10.06
C GLU A 88 0.08 2.49 -11.26
N ILE A 89 -0.56 3.65 -11.04
CA ILE A 89 -0.76 4.64 -12.11
C ILE A 89 0.61 5.18 -12.58
N ALA A 90 1.57 5.40 -11.68
CA ALA A 90 2.90 5.87 -12.05
C ALA A 90 3.63 4.88 -12.95
N HIS A 91 3.44 3.56 -12.76
CA HIS A 91 3.94 2.57 -13.73
C HIS A 91 3.37 2.78 -15.12
N LEU A 92 2.05 2.91 -15.23
CA LEU A 92 1.38 3.17 -16.50
C LEU A 92 1.90 4.45 -17.18
N VAL A 93 1.88 5.57 -16.45
CA VAL A 93 2.23 6.89 -16.98
C VAL A 93 3.70 6.94 -17.38
N ALA A 94 4.59 6.33 -16.60
CA ALA A 94 6.01 6.27 -16.94
C ALA A 94 6.23 5.46 -18.23
N PHE A 95 5.54 4.32 -18.40
CA PHE A 95 5.64 3.55 -19.65
C PHE A 95 5.08 4.29 -20.86
N GLN A 96 4.00 5.05 -20.70
CA GLN A 96 3.45 5.88 -21.79
C GLN A 96 4.41 7.01 -22.18
N ARG A 97 5.08 7.63 -21.20
CA ARG A 97 5.94 8.80 -21.43
C ARG A 97 7.35 8.45 -21.89
N PHE A 98 7.95 7.39 -21.35
CA PHE A 98 9.37 7.07 -21.54
C PHE A 98 9.59 5.73 -22.25
N GLY A 99 8.51 5.00 -22.57
CA GLY A 99 8.57 3.69 -23.20
C GLY A 99 8.70 2.54 -22.20
N ARG A 100 8.52 1.31 -22.71
CA ARG A 100 8.43 0.10 -21.88
C ARG A 100 9.79 -0.48 -21.43
N GLN A 101 10.89 0.06 -21.96
CA GLN A 101 12.24 -0.42 -21.66
C GLN A 101 12.87 0.23 -20.41
N ILE A 102 12.16 1.17 -19.77
CA ILE A 102 12.63 1.77 -18.53
C ILE A 102 12.75 0.73 -17.42
N LYS A 103 13.72 0.94 -16.51
CA LYS A 103 13.86 0.07 -15.35
C LYS A 103 12.64 0.20 -14.43
N PRO A 104 12.10 -0.92 -13.91
CA PRO A 104 11.10 -0.87 -12.85
C PRO A 104 11.61 -0.02 -11.69
N HIS A 105 10.81 0.96 -11.27
CA HIS A 105 11.15 1.88 -10.18
C HIS A 105 12.47 2.67 -10.39
N GLY A 106 12.90 2.81 -11.64
CA GLY A 106 14.02 3.64 -12.08
C GLY A 106 13.74 5.15 -11.98
N GLN A 107 14.65 5.97 -12.50
CA GLN A 107 14.57 7.43 -12.38
C GLN A 107 13.29 8.00 -13.02
N GLU A 108 12.90 7.46 -14.17
CA GLU A 108 11.70 7.87 -14.92
C GLU A 108 10.43 7.58 -14.14
N TRP A 109 10.35 6.39 -13.54
CA TRP A 109 9.23 6.01 -12.69
C TRP A 109 9.20 6.85 -11.41
N LYS A 110 10.33 7.04 -10.72
CA LYS A 110 10.41 7.84 -9.50
C LYS A 110 9.96 9.27 -9.76
N TYR A 111 10.47 9.90 -10.81
CA TYR A 111 10.06 11.23 -11.22
C TYR A 111 8.55 11.29 -11.48
N THR A 112 8.02 10.33 -12.25
CA THR A 112 6.58 10.26 -12.54
C THR A 112 5.75 10.11 -11.26
N PHE A 113 6.17 9.23 -10.35
CA PHE A 113 5.48 8.97 -9.09
C PHE A 113 5.47 10.20 -8.18
N GLN A 114 6.58 10.93 -8.12
CA GLN A 114 6.66 12.21 -7.41
C GLN A 114 5.64 13.21 -7.98
N GLN A 115 5.64 13.42 -9.30
CA GLN A 115 4.74 14.39 -9.93
C GLN A 115 3.27 14.06 -9.69
N LEU A 116 2.90 12.78 -9.84
CA LEU A 116 1.52 12.34 -9.61
C LEU A 116 1.10 12.47 -8.14
N MET A 117 2.03 12.38 -7.20
CA MET A 117 1.72 12.50 -5.77
C MET A 117 1.62 13.93 -5.25
N LEU A 118 2.20 14.92 -5.94
CA LEU A 118 2.20 16.32 -5.50
C LEU A 118 0.82 16.88 -5.10
N PRO A 119 -0.28 16.64 -5.86
CA PRO A 119 -1.60 17.15 -5.48
C PRO A 119 -2.15 16.57 -4.16
N PHE A 120 -1.61 15.42 -3.71
CA PHE A 120 -2.08 14.71 -2.53
C PHE A 120 -1.30 15.06 -1.26
N ILE A 121 -0.07 15.58 -1.37
CA ILE A 121 0.81 15.86 -0.23
C ILE A 121 0.38 17.19 0.42
N ARG A 122 -0.78 17.18 1.09
CA ARG A 122 -1.38 18.35 1.74
C ARG A 122 -2.22 17.98 2.98
N PRO A 123 -2.47 18.93 3.91
CA PRO A 123 -3.15 18.65 5.19
C PRO A 123 -4.58 18.13 5.08
N GLU A 124 -5.29 18.46 3.99
CA GLU A 124 -6.67 18.01 3.77
C GLU A 124 -6.77 16.53 3.39
N ILE A 125 -5.63 15.91 3.03
CA ILE A 125 -5.56 14.51 2.60
C ILE A 125 -4.83 13.66 3.63
N PHE A 126 -3.70 14.11 4.16
CA PHE A 126 -2.93 13.36 5.16
C PHE A 126 -2.93 14.06 6.52
N PRO A 127 -3.18 13.35 7.64
CA PRO A 127 -3.02 13.91 8.98
C PRO A 127 -1.60 14.42 9.19
N ALA A 128 -1.44 15.48 9.98
CA ALA A 128 -0.17 16.23 10.10
C ALA A 128 1.06 15.34 10.36
N GLN A 129 0.95 14.33 11.24
CA GLN A 129 2.06 13.42 11.54
C GLN A 129 2.42 12.52 10.35
N LEU A 130 1.42 12.02 9.62
CA LEU A 130 1.65 11.19 8.44
C LEU A 130 2.15 12.02 7.26
N LEU A 131 1.61 13.23 7.09
CA LEU A 131 1.98 14.16 6.02
C LEU A 131 3.49 14.45 6.01
N GLN A 132 4.10 14.68 7.18
CA GLN A 132 5.54 14.93 7.28
C GLN A 132 6.37 13.74 6.77
N VAL A 133 5.96 12.52 7.11
CA VAL A 133 6.64 11.29 6.69
C VAL A 133 6.46 11.06 5.19
N VAL A 134 5.23 11.24 4.69
CA VAL A 134 4.89 11.14 3.26
C VAL A 134 5.71 12.17 2.45
N ALA A 135 5.71 13.44 2.84
CA ALA A 135 6.46 14.49 2.15
C ALA A 135 7.97 14.18 2.10
N ARG A 136 8.53 13.60 3.17
CA ARG A 136 9.93 13.15 3.19
C ARG A 136 10.17 11.97 2.25
N HIS A 137 9.30 10.95 2.28
CA HIS A 137 9.40 9.78 1.41
C HIS A 137 9.45 10.18 -0.06
N PHE A 138 8.55 11.08 -0.48
CA PHE A 138 8.44 11.51 -1.86
C PHE A 138 9.60 12.41 -2.35
N LYS A 139 10.57 12.78 -1.50
CA LYS A 139 11.85 13.33 -2.00
C LYS A 139 12.66 12.30 -2.79
N ASN A 140 12.55 11.02 -2.45
CA ASN A 140 13.16 9.90 -3.17
C ASN A 140 12.35 8.62 -2.91
N PRO A 141 11.23 8.41 -3.62
CA PRO A 141 10.32 7.32 -3.34
C PRO A 141 10.96 5.96 -3.64
N THR A 142 10.59 4.95 -2.86
CA THR A 142 11.01 3.56 -3.04
C THR A 142 9.93 2.75 -3.76
N ALA A 143 10.28 1.54 -4.21
CA ALA A 143 9.39 0.65 -4.94
C ALA A 143 8.20 0.11 -4.13
N SER A 144 8.21 0.26 -2.81
CA SER A 144 7.07 -0.10 -1.96
C SER A 144 7.10 0.72 -0.69
N SER A 145 5.93 1.10 -0.19
CA SER A 145 5.76 1.74 1.12
C SER A 145 6.33 0.90 2.26
N ASP A 146 6.47 -0.42 2.09
CA ASP A 146 7.00 -1.32 3.12
C ASP A 146 8.53 -1.35 3.15
N ILE A 147 9.20 -0.90 2.08
CA ILE A 147 10.66 -0.79 2.03
C ILE A 147 11.12 0.43 2.84
N ASP A 148 10.34 1.51 2.81
CA ASP A 148 10.59 2.67 3.67
C ASP A 148 10.04 2.40 5.07
N VAL A 149 10.95 2.07 5.99
CA VAL A 149 10.61 1.76 7.38
C VAL A 149 9.82 2.89 8.05
N HIS A 150 10.16 4.15 7.79
CA HIS A 150 9.47 5.27 8.43
C HIS A 150 8.05 5.41 7.90
N LEU A 151 7.87 5.31 6.58
CA LEU A 151 6.54 5.37 5.97
C LEU A 151 5.68 4.17 6.37
N SER A 152 6.24 2.96 6.34
CA SER A 152 5.55 1.73 6.73
C SER A 152 5.01 1.80 8.16
N VAL A 153 5.86 2.20 9.12
CA VAL A 153 5.46 2.36 10.53
C VAL A 153 4.44 3.48 10.71
N ALA A 154 4.60 4.61 10.00
CA ALA A 154 3.64 5.70 10.08
C ALA A 154 2.26 5.30 9.52
N LEU A 155 2.22 4.55 8.41
CA LEU A 155 1.00 4.04 7.80
C LEU A 155 0.31 3.01 8.69
N LYS A 156 1.05 2.14 9.40
CA LYS A 156 0.46 1.12 10.28
C LYS A 156 -0.48 1.69 11.33
N LYS A 157 -0.22 2.90 11.84
CA LYS A 157 -1.10 3.58 12.80
C LYS A 157 -2.53 3.80 12.28
N TYR A 158 -2.75 3.64 10.98
CA TYR A 158 -4.03 3.79 10.30
C TYR A 158 -4.56 2.47 9.70
N ASP A 159 -3.85 1.36 9.89
CA ASP A 159 -4.43 0.04 9.67
C ASP A 159 -5.50 -0.19 10.76
N GLN A 160 -6.58 -0.93 10.45
CA GLN A 160 -7.54 -1.31 11.51
C GLN A 160 -6.78 -2.08 12.59
N GLN A 161 -7.15 -1.88 13.87
CA GLN A 161 -6.48 -2.56 14.97
C GLN A 161 -6.48 -4.07 14.71
N HIS A 162 -5.30 -4.57 14.38
CA HIS A 162 -4.96 -5.97 14.47
C HIS A 162 -4.18 -6.15 15.76
N ASP A 163 -4.41 -7.25 16.47
CA ASP A 163 -3.63 -7.66 17.65
C ASP A 163 -2.17 -8.05 17.29
N LYS A 164 -1.65 -7.55 16.18
CA LYS A 164 -0.33 -7.87 15.62
C LYS A 164 0.62 -6.69 15.73
N ASN A 165 1.75 -6.91 16.38
CA ASN A 165 2.83 -5.95 16.52
C ASN A 165 3.93 -6.22 15.49
N TYR A 166 4.76 -5.23 15.19
CA TYR A 166 6.00 -5.51 14.48
C TYR A 166 7.02 -6.15 15.41
N ILE A 167 7.83 -7.08 14.90
CA ILE A 167 8.89 -7.71 15.70
C ILE A 167 9.80 -6.68 16.33
N PHE A 168 10.14 -5.57 15.65
CA PHE A 168 11.01 -4.55 16.24
C PHE A 168 10.43 -3.91 17.50
N GLU A 169 9.11 -3.88 17.65
CA GLU A 169 8.39 -3.29 18.80
C GLU A 169 8.38 -4.22 20.02
N LEU A 170 8.56 -5.52 19.81
CA LEU A 170 8.56 -6.49 20.91
C LEU A 170 9.83 -6.38 21.78
N PRO A 171 9.74 -6.49 23.11
CA PRO A 171 10.90 -6.69 23.97
C PRO A 171 11.72 -7.94 23.59
N LEU A 172 13.03 -7.94 23.89
CA LEU A 172 13.86 -9.15 23.78
C LEU A 172 13.27 -10.26 24.65
N GLY A 173 13.25 -11.50 24.17
CA GLY A 173 12.70 -12.64 24.88
C GLY A 173 11.18 -12.81 24.76
N SER A 174 10.46 -11.85 24.16
CA SER A 174 9.02 -11.97 23.94
C SER A 174 8.67 -13.18 23.07
N ILE A 175 7.59 -13.88 23.42
CA ILE A 175 7.02 -14.96 22.61
C ILE A 175 5.96 -14.37 21.68
N PHE A 176 5.96 -14.80 20.43
CA PHE A 176 5.01 -14.35 19.43
C PHE A 176 4.64 -15.47 18.45
N ARG A 177 3.48 -15.33 17.82
CA ARG A 177 2.96 -16.23 16.80
C ARG A 177 2.98 -15.56 15.43
N THR A 178 3.41 -16.29 14.41
CA THR A 178 3.34 -15.87 13.00
C THR A 178 2.03 -16.31 12.36
N ASP A 179 1.72 -15.74 11.20
CA ASP A 179 0.48 -15.99 10.45
C ASP A 179 0.25 -17.44 10.00
N ASP A 180 1.30 -18.26 9.98
CA ASP A 180 1.24 -19.70 9.71
C ASP A 180 1.06 -20.54 10.98
N GLY A 181 0.83 -19.89 12.13
CA GLY A 181 0.57 -20.51 13.42
C GLY A 181 1.82 -20.90 14.20
N ARG A 182 3.02 -20.74 13.65
CA ARG A 182 4.28 -21.09 14.31
C ARG A 182 4.59 -20.10 15.45
N VAL A 183 5.22 -20.60 16.51
CA VAL A 183 5.52 -19.82 17.71
C VAL A 183 7.02 -19.64 17.84
N PHE A 184 7.43 -18.40 18.08
CA PHE A 184 8.83 -18.02 18.19
C PHE A 184 9.09 -17.17 19.43
N GLN A 185 10.34 -17.19 19.88
CA GLN A 185 10.85 -16.28 20.89
C GLN A 185 11.82 -15.28 20.24
N LYS A 186 11.60 -13.97 20.45
CA LYS A 186 12.47 -12.91 19.93
C LYS A 186 13.85 -12.98 20.59
N GLY A 187 14.87 -13.21 19.78
CA GLY A 187 16.28 -13.15 20.15
C GLY A 187 16.94 -11.84 19.73
N LYS A 188 18.27 -11.86 19.65
CA LYS A 188 19.10 -10.67 19.43
C LYS A 188 18.87 -10.03 18.06
N LYS A 189 19.03 -8.69 18.03
CA LYS A 189 19.10 -7.92 16.80
C LYS A 189 20.49 -8.11 16.16
N ARG A 190 20.53 -8.45 14.87
CA ARG A 190 21.72 -8.36 14.01
C ARG A 190 21.85 -6.94 13.44
N ILE A 191 22.50 -6.76 12.28
CA ILE A 191 22.65 -5.43 11.63
C ILE A 191 21.27 -4.79 11.35
N LYS A 192 20.39 -5.50 10.63
CA LYS A 192 19.04 -5.01 10.24
C LYS A 192 17.92 -6.01 10.50
N ARG A 193 18.18 -7.18 11.07
CA ARG A 193 17.21 -8.27 11.23
C ARG A 193 17.25 -8.84 12.64
N TYR A 194 16.26 -9.63 13.02
CA TYR A 194 16.17 -10.27 14.33
C TYR A 194 16.35 -11.77 14.21
N GLU A 195 17.16 -12.36 15.09
CA GLU A 195 17.14 -13.81 15.32
C GLU A 195 15.94 -14.15 16.17
N CYS A 196 15.19 -15.19 15.82
CA CYS A 196 14.07 -15.67 16.61
C CYS A 196 14.12 -17.19 16.67
N LEU A 197 14.00 -17.75 17.87
CA LEU A 197 14.01 -19.19 18.12
C LEU A 197 12.61 -19.74 17.91
N GLU A 198 12.43 -20.73 17.05
CA GLU A 198 11.17 -21.46 16.97
C GLU A 198 11.01 -22.37 18.19
N VAL A 199 9.90 -22.21 18.92
CA VAL A 199 9.67 -22.93 20.19
C VAL A 199 9.51 -24.44 19.98
N SER A 200 8.87 -24.86 18.89
CA SER A 200 8.61 -26.28 18.61
C SER A 200 9.85 -27.06 18.18
N SER A 201 10.76 -26.43 17.43
CA SER A 201 11.90 -27.11 16.80
C SER A 201 13.26 -26.73 17.38
N GLY A 202 13.34 -25.66 18.17
CA GLY A 202 14.60 -25.10 18.67
C GLY A 202 15.49 -24.49 17.57
N ARG A 203 15.00 -24.32 16.34
CA ARG A 203 15.77 -23.75 15.23
C ARG A 203 15.69 -22.23 15.23
N ILE A 204 16.79 -21.58 14.85
CA ILE A 204 16.86 -20.11 14.72
C ILE A 204 16.42 -19.69 13.32
N PHE A 205 15.50 -18.72 13.27
CA PHE A 205 15.03 -18.06 12.05
C PHE A 205 15.38 -16.58 12.07
N ILE A 206 15.51 -15.97 10.89
CA ILE A 206 15.83 -14.57 10.73
C ILE A 206 14.60 -13.81 10.24
N PHE A 207 14.17 -12.83 11.04
CA PHE A 207 13.01 -12.01 10.74
C PHE A 207 13.39 -10.59 10.30
N GLN A 208 12.63 -10.06 9.36
CA GLN A 208 12.67 -8.64 9.01
C GLN A 208 12.10 -7.80 10.17
N PRO A 209 12.57 -6.57 10.40
CA PRO A 209 12.05 -5.73 11.49
C PRO A 209 10.55 -5.51 11.43
N HIS A 210 10.02 -5.32 10.23
CA HIS A 210 8.61 -5.06 9.94
C HIS A 210 7.78 -6.33 9.76
N ALA A 211 8.30 -7.51 10.14
CA ALA A 211 7.46 -8.70 10.18
C ALA A 211 6.39 -8.52 11.27
N GLU A 212 5.13 -8.69 10.88
CA GLU A 212 3.99 -8.63 11.79
C GLU A 212 3.80 -9.96 12.50
N VAL A 213 3.59 -9.89 13.80
CA VAL A 213 3.48 -11.05 14.67
C VAL A 213 2.47 -10.78 15.78
N GLU A 214 1.79 -11.81 16.21
CA GLU A 214 0.85 -11.74 17.33
C GLU A 214 1.61 -11.99 18.65
N PRO A 215 1.72 -11.01 19.55
CA PRO A 215 2.40 -11.21 20.84
C PRO A 215 1.60 -12.19 21.70
N LEU A 216 2.25 -13.23 22.22
CA LEU A 216 1.63 -14.13 23.18
C LEU A 216 1.96 -13.64 24.59
N ARG A 217 0.92 -13.27 25.36
CA ARG A 217 1.10 -12.97 26.79
C ARG A 217 1.32 -14.29 27.53
N ILE A 218 2.45 -14.41 28.23
CA ILE A 218 2.59 -15.42 29.27
C ILE A 218 1.79 -14.88 30.46
N THR A 219 0.59 -15.39 30.68
CA THR A 219 -0.08 -15.26 31.98
C THR A 219 0.79 -16.00 32.98
N GLN A 220 1.38 -15.26 33.92
CA GLN A 220 1.97 -15.83 35.14
C GLN A 220 0.87 -16.34 36.04
#